data_AF-A0A974P9J8-F1
#
_entry.id   AF-A0A974P9J8-F1
#
_cell.length_a   1.000
_cell.length_b   1.000
_cell.length_c   1.000
_cell.angle_alpha   90.00
_cell.angle_beta   90.00
_cell.angle_gamma   90.00
#
_symmetry.space_group_name_H-M   'P 1'
#
loop_
_entity.id
_entity.type
_entity.pdbx_description
1 polymer ?
#
loop_
_entity_poly.entity_id
_entity_poly.type
_entity_poly.pdbx_seq_one_letter_code
_entity_poly.pdbx_strand_id
1 'polypeptide(L)' 'MIQAGDQEVLLSDAERLAERIRAEGGEVTLEIWENMWSVFQMMSDMLPEAQEAIGSMGSFVRKMWKL' A
#
# COMPACT_ATOMS: atom_id res chain seq x y z
N MET A 1 5.03 4.76 -2.16
CA MET A 1 4.22 3.88 -1.30
C MET A 1 3.74 2.71 -2.14
N ILE A 2 3.66 1.53 -1.54
CA ILE A 2 3.09 0.30 -2.11
C ILE A 2 2.12 -0.22 -1.05
N GLN A 3 0.90 -0.55 -1.45
CA GLN A 3 -0.08 -1.24 -0.61
C GLN A 3 -0.40 -2.60 -1.24
N ALA A 4 -0.47 -3.63 -0.41
CA ALA A 4 -0.83 -4.98 -0.82
C ALA A 4 -1.73 -5.62 0.25
N GLY A 5 -2.59 -6.54 -0.16
CA GLY A 5 -3.32 -7.42 0.75
C GLY A 5 -2.56 -8.72 0.98
N ASP A 6 -2.64 -9.32 2.16
CA ASP A 6 -1.94 -10.58 2.43
C ASP A 6 -2.57 -11.82 1.77
N GLN A 7 -3.81 -11.72 1.28
CA GLN A 7 -4.54 -12.76 0.55
C GLN A 7 -4.49 -12.56 -0.98
N GLU A 8 -3.47 -11.89 -1.52
CA GLU A 8 -3.33 -11.67 -2.96
C GLU A 8 -2.09 -12.35 -3.56
N VAL A 9 -2.21 -12.79 -4.82
CA VAL A 9 -1.14 -13.47 -5.56
C VAL A 9 0.10 -12.57 -5.75
N LEU A 10 -0.11 -11.25 -5.78
CA LEU A 10 0.93 -10.24 -6.01
C LEU A 10 1.67 -9.78 -4.75
N LEU A 11 1.37 -10.35 -3.56
CA LEU A 11 2.06 -10.00 -2.31
C LEU A 11 3.58 -10.11 -2.45
N SER A 12 4.06 -11.24 -2.98
CA SER A 12 5.51 -11.47 -3.14
C SER A 12 6.17 -10.50 -4.12
N ASP A 13 5.42 -9.97 -5.09
CA ASP A 13 5.91 -8.98 -6.05
C ASP A 13 5.98 -7.59 -5.41
N ALA A 14 5.00 -7.24 -4.56
CA ALA A 14 5.02 -6.00 -3.77
C ALA A 14 6.22 -5.98 -2.79
N GLU A 15 6.47 -7.08 -2.09
CA GLU A 15 7.62 -7.24 -1.19
C GLU A 15 8.95 -7.10 -1.95
N ARG A 16 9.10 -7.82 -3.06
CA ARG A 16 10.32 -7.80 -3.90
C ARG A 16 10.57 -6.43 -4.52
N LEU A 17 9.52 -5.72 -4.92
CA LEU A 17 9.64 -4.35 -5.43
C LEU A 17 10.14 -3.41 -4.33
N ALA A 18 9.57 -3.50 -3.13
CA ALA A 18 10.00 -2.69 -1.99
C ALA A 18 11.45 -2.97 -1.59
N GLU A 19 11.85 -4.24 -1.57
CA GLU A 19 13.24 -4.64 -1.31
C GLU A 19 14.20 -4.04 -2.34
N ARG A 20 13.89 -4.16 -3.64
CA ARG A 20 14.73 -3.59 -4.72
C ARG A 20 14.85 -2.09 -4.64
N ILE A 21 13.76 -1.37 -4.36
CA ILE A 21 13.80 0.09 -4.20
C ILE A 21 14.74 0.48 -3.05
N ARG A 22 14.67 -0.22 -1.91
CA ARG A 22 15.56 0.03 -0.76
C ARG A 22 17.02 -0.27 -1.09
N ALA A 23 17.28 -1.36 -1.82
CA ALA A 23 18.63 -1.76 -2.21
C ALA A 23 19.33 -0.73 -3.11
N GLU A 24 18.56 -0.03 -3.96
CA GLU A 24 19.05 1.06 -4.82
C GLU A 24 19.09 2.43 -4.11
N GLY A 25 18.90 2.47 -2.78
CA GLY A 25 18.92 3.69 -1.98
C GLY A 25 17.64 4.54 -2.10
N GLY A 26 16.58 4.02 -2.71
CA GLY A 26 15.29 4.68 -2.79
C GLY A 26 14.48 4.57 -1.50
N GLU A 27 13.64 5.56 -1.25
CA GLU A 27 12.68 5.53 -0.14
C GLU A 27 11.37 4.85 -0.55
N VAL A 28 10.92 3.86 0.22
CA VAL A 28 9.64 3.18 -0.01
C VAL A 28 8.95 2.80 1.30
N THR A 29 7.67 3.19 1.39
CA THR A 29 6.72 2.68 2.37
C THR A 29 5.98 1.50 1.74
N LEU A 30 6.06 0.32 2.36
CA LEU A 30 5.26 -0.86 2.02
C LEU A 30 4.26 -1.09 3.16
N GLU A 31 2.98 -1.17 2.84
CA GLU A 31 1.91 -1.52 3.78
C GLU A 31 1.25 -2.82 3.31
N ILE A 32 1.28 -3.84 4.17
CA ILE A 32 0.60 -5.11 3.94
C ILE A 32 -0.63 -5.12 4.84
N TRP A 33 -1.80 -5.33 4.24
CA TRP A 33 -3.09 -5.30 4.92
C TRP A 33 -3.56 -6.74 5.17
N GLU A 34 -3.75 -7.08 6.45
CA GLU A 34 -4.15 -8.40 6.89
C GLU A 34 -5.57 -8.74 6.39
N ASN A 35 -5.77 -9.99 5.95
CA ASN A 35 -7.04 -10.52 5.45
C ASN A 35 -7.61 -9.79 4.21
N MET A 36 -6.80 -8.98 3.52
CA MET A 36 -7.25 -8.23 2.34
C MET A 36 -6.87 -8.93 1.05
N TRP A 37 -7.78 -8.88 0.08
CA TRP A 37 -7.56 -9.36 -1.28
C TRP A 37 -7.06 -8.24 -2.20
N SER A 38 -6.78 -8.59 -3.45
CA SER A 38 -6.27 -7.63 -4.42
C SER A 38 -7.24 -6.49 -4.69
N VAL A 39 -6.72 -5.26 -4.62
CA VAL A 39 -7.47 -4.03 -4.91
C VAL A 39 -8.68 -3.83 -3.97
N PHE A 40 -8.59 -4.28 -2.71
CA PHE A 40 -9.64 -4.09 -1.70
C PHE A 40 -10.03 -2.62 -1.50
N GLN A 41 -9.14 -1.67 -1.81
CA GLN A 41 -9.38 -0.22 -1.73
C GLN A 41 -10.60 0.24 -2.52
N MET A 42 -10.99 -0.49 -3.58
CA MET A 42 -12.20 -0.19 -4.36
C MET A 42 -13.50 -0.34 -3.55
N MET A 43 -13.45 -0.99 -2.39
CA MET A 43 -14.60 -1.20 -1.51
C MET A 43 -14.69 -0.16 -0.39
N SER A 44 -14.09 1.03 -0.54
CA SER A 44 -14.02 2.05 0.52
C SER A 44 -15.38 2.48 1.10
N ASP A 45 -16.46 2.33 0.35
CA ASP A 45 -17.81 2.66 0.82
C ASP A 45 -18.40 1.59 1.76
N MET A 46 -17.82 0.38 1.78
CA MET A 46 -18.35 -0.78 2.49
C MET A 46 -17.34 -1.43 3.44
N LEU A 47 -16.05 -1.10 3.32
CA LEU A 47 -14.95 -1.73 4.04
C LEU A 47 -14.08 -0.68 4.75
N PRO A 48 -14.08 -0.63 6.10
CA PRO A 48 -13.29 0.32 6.87
C PRO A 48 -11.80 0.31 6.51
N GLU A 49 -11.22 -0.87 6.33
CA GLU A 49 -9.81 -1.07 5.96
C GLU A 49 -9.50 -0.41 4.62
N ALA A 50 -10.43 -0.48 3.64
CA ALA A 50 -10.28 0.20 2.36
C ALA A 50 -10.28 1.73 2.52
N GLN A 51 -11.15 2.26 3.39
CA GLN A 51 -11.17 3.69 3.70
C GLN A 51 -9.88 4.14 4.39
N GLU A 52 -9.36 3.35 5.33
CA GLU A 52 -8.09 3.60 6.01
C GLU A 52 -6.91 3.55 5.04
N ALA A 53 -6.88 2.56 4.14
CA ALA A 53 -5.86 2.43 3.10
C ALA A 53 -5.81 3.67 2.18
N ILE A 54 -6.98 4.16 1.73
CA ILE A 54 -7.08 5.42 0.98
C ILE A 54 -6.62 6.62 1.81
N GLY A 55 -6.97 6.66 3.11
CA GLY A 55 -6.50 7.67 4.04
C GLY A 55 -4.97 7.71 4.18
N SER A 56 -4.34 6.54 4.26
CA SER A 56 -2.88 6.41 4.28
C SER A 56 -2.24 6.92 2.98
N MET A 57 -2.80 6.55 1.82
CA MET A 57 -2.36 7.07 0.52
C MET A 57 -2.43 8.59 0.46
N GLY A 58 -3.55 9.18 0.90
CA GLY A 58 -3.71 10.63 0.94
C GLY A 58 -2.68 11.32 1.84
N SER A 59 -2.37 10.72 2.99
CA SER A 59 -1.36 11.24 3.92
C SER A 59 0.05 11.16 3.33
N PHE A 60 0.37 10.07 2.63
CA PHE A 60 1.63 9.91 1.91
C PHE A 60 1.80 10.97 0.82
N VAL A 61 0.78 11.19 0.00
CA VAL A 61 0.80 12.19 -1.09
C VAL A 61 0.98 13.61 -0.52
N ARG A 62 0.22 13.99 0.51
CA ARG A 62 0.37 15.30 1.15
C ARG A 62 1.78 15.52 1.70
N LYS A 63 2.33 14.52 2.39
CA LYS A 63 3.71 14.56 2.90
C LYS A 63 4.73 14.75 1.78
N MET A 64 4.59 14.02 0.67
CA MET A 64 5.53 14.08 -0.45
C MET A 64 5.49 15.42 -1.18
N TRP A 65 4.29 15.95 -1.43
CA TRP A 65 4.11 17.19 -2.17
C TRP A 65 4.12 18.45 -1.29
N LYS A 66 4.34 18.29 0.02
CA LYS A 66 4.31 19.38 1.01
C LYS A 66 3.00 20.18 0.95
N LEU A 67 1.89 19.48 0.71
CA LEU A 67 0.53 20.02 0.74
C LEU A 67 0.02 20.15 2.18
#